data_AF-A0A8H2EBJ0-F1
#
_entry.id   AF-A0A8H2EBJ0-F1
#
_cell.length_a   1.000
_cell.length_b   1.000
_cell.length_c   1.000
_cell.angle_alpha   90.00
_cell.angle_beta   90.00
_cell.angle_gamma   90.00
#
_symmetry.space_group_name_H-M   'P 1'
#
loop_
_entity.id
_entity.type
_entity.pdbx_description
1 polymer ?
#
loop_
_entity_poly.entity_id
_entity_poly.type
_entity_poly.pdbx_seq_one_letter_code
_entity_poly.pdbx_strand_id
1 'polypeptide(L)'
;MKAVAILTIMSLLQLSIVLGMPAARPQDLTDEFFNGLPDPEPAGAPFGTETSGPAVDRSAIIDAAVAQATALDAPGADPALTNNPDPTEPEKLRKRSPSSDAVTPSGYYLVFSSLNGATQAPSYLTFKSIPTYDPSLCAAKCNSISNCRFFNLYIEINANGQIIKCSFYSIRSTASSAINVGQWRNGFHVTINNSNGYAKYQPYPPVDGFMVETLGGAINGRRLAPGDPDPYMGYTSIEASDPSICSIACEKKTAYNSRHPSSEGTYRACNFFNFYHLYKNGEGYRTICSFYLIPFDSSYATNHGYSSHGDRYTIAESYGYTRIVQQGDGGIVAS
;
A
#
# COMPACT_ATOMS: atom_id res chain seq x y z
N MET A 1 30.87 -13.98 -81.45
CA MET A 1 30.63 -12.56 -81.14
C MET A 1 30.45 -12.43 -79.63
N LYS A 2 31.24 -11.56 -78.99
CA LYS A 2 31.29 -11.36 -77.55
C LYS A 2 30.01 -10.67 -77.07
N ALA A 3 29.41 -11.16 -75.98
CA ALA A 3 28.41 -10.43 -75.22
C ALA A 3 28.93 -10.28 -73.78
N VAL A 4 29.12 -9.01 -73.39
CA VAL A 4 29.59 -8.55 -72.09
C VAL A 4 28.38 -8.52 -71.15
N ALA A 5 28.46 -9.20 -70.00
CA ALA A 5 27.48 -9.07 -68.93
C ALA A 5 28.06 -8.19 -67.81
N ILE A 6 27.38 -7.09 -67.55
CA ILE A 6 27.71 -6.06 -66.57
C ILE A 6 27.37 -6.59 -65.17
N LEU A 7 28.35 -6.58 -64.27
CA LEU A 7 28.21 -6.97 -62.86
C LEU A 7 27.76 -5.75 -62.04
N THR A 8 26.49 -5.68 -61.65
CA THR A 8 25.99 -4.71 -60.68
C THR A 8 26.18 -5.25 -59.27
N ILE A 9 27.10 -4.65 -58.52
CA ILE A 9 27.28 -4.90 -57.08
C ILE A 9 26.21 -4.09 -56.33
N MET A 10 25.12 -4.73 -55.90
CA MET A 10 24.23 -4.15 -54.88
C MET A 10 24.86 -4.37 -53.50
N SER A 11 25.39 -3.32 -52.89
CA SER A 11 25.75 -3.35 -51.47
C SER A 11 24.47 -3.34 -50.62
N LEU A 12 24.14 -4.45 -49.98
CA LEU A 12 23.16 -4.48 -48.90
C LEU A 12 23.77 -3.81 -47.66
N LEU A 13 23.49 -2.52 -47.46
CA LEU A 13 23.57 -1.93 -46.12
C LEU A 13 22.42 -2.52 -45.30
N GLN A 14 22.71 -3.50 -44.45
CA GLN A 14 21.77 -3.91 -43.40
C GLN A 14 21.75 -2.83 -42.33
N LEU A 15 20.75 -1.95 -42.40
CA LEU A 15 20.42 -1.04 -41.31
C LEU A 15 19.75 -1.89 -40.22
N SER A 16 20.54 -2.39 -39.27
CA SER A 16 20.00 -3.00 -38.05
C SER A 16 19.33 -1.91 -37.22
N ILE A 17 18.02 -1.73 -37.41
CA ILE A 17 17.20 -0.96 -36.48
C ILE A 17 17.11 -1.79 -35.20
N VAL A 18 18.01 -1.51 -34.26
CA VAL A 18 17.80 -1.89 -32.86
C VAL A 18 16.65 -1.04 -32.38
N LEU A 19 15.43 -1.58 -32.45
CA LEU A 19 14.31 -1.05 -31.66
C LEU A 19 14.72 -1.22 -30.20
N GLY A 20 15.27 -0.17 -29.62
CA GLY A 20 15.51 -0.10 -28.19
C GLY A 20 14.20 -0.43 -27.50
N MET A 21 14.14 -1.57 -26.83
CA MET A 21 13.05 -1.87 -25.91
C MET A 21 13.01 -0.73 -24.89
N PRO A 22 11.86 -0.12 -24.61
CA PRO A 22 11.79 0.87 -23.55
C PRO A 22 12.32 0.23 -22.27
N ALA A 23 13.26 0.90 -21.60
CA ALA A 23 13.73 0.47 -20.29
C ALA A 23 12.53 0.22 -19.37
N ALA A 24 12.59 -0.85 -18.57
CA ALA A 24 11.56 -1.21 -17.59
C ALA A 24 11.15 0.03 -16.80
N ARG A 25 9.84 0.23 -16.60
CA ARG A 25 9.38 1.46 -15.97
C ARG A 25 9.52 1.31 -14.43
N PRO A 26 9.79 2.40 -13.69
CA PRO A 26 9.94 2.31 -12.23
C PRO A 26 8.68 1.76 -11.53
N GLN A 27 8.87 0.82 -10.60
CA GLN A 27 7.79 0.06 -9.94
C GLN A 27 7.04 -0.94 -10.83
N ASP A 28 7.76 -1.71 -11.65
CA ASP A 28 7.18 -2.95 -12.17
C ASP A 28 6.92 -3.88 -10.97
N LEU A 29 5.64 -3.99 -10.58
CA LEU A 29 5.16 -4.90 -9.55
C LEU A 29 5.26 -6.32 -10.13
N THR A 30 6.41 -6.97 -9.96
CA THR A 30 6.69 -8.30 -10.50
C THR A 30 6.28 -9.41 -9.52
N ASP A 31 6.28 -10.65 -10.01
CA ASP A 31 6.16 -11.83 -9.13
C ASP A 31 7.20 -11.81 -8.00
N GLU A 32 8.43 -11.37 -8.29
CA GLU A 32 9.50 -11.24 -7.31
C GLU A 32 9.16 -10.20 -6.23
N PHE A 33 8.60 -9.05 -6.62
CA PHE A 33 8.11 -8.05 -5.67
C PHE A 33 7.07 -8.67 -4.71
N PHE A 34 6.09 -9.42 -5.21
CA PHE A 34 5.05 -9.99 -4.35
C PHE A 34 5.50 -11.23 -3.56
N ASN A 35 6.35 -12.09 -4.14
CA ASN A 35 6.89 -13.26 -3.45
C ASN A 35 7.87 -12.89 -2.33
N GLY A 36 8.53 -11.73 -2.43
CA GLY A 36 9.39 -11.20 -1.38
C GLY A 36 8.65 -10.57 -0.19
N LEU A 37 7.33 -10.38 -0.30
CA LEU A 37 6.51 -9.82 0.78
C LEU A 37 6.00 -10.96 1.67
N PRO A 38 6.44 -11.07 2.95
CA PRO A 38 5.94 -12.12 3.83
C PRO A 38 4.43 -11.99 3.98
N ASP A 39 3.67 -13.08 3.86
CA ASP A 39 2.22 -13.03 4.06
C ASP A 39 1.95 -12.64 5.52
N PRO A 40 1.34 -11.46 5.77
CA PRO A 40 1.05 -11.03 7.12
C PRO A 40 -0.11 -11.87 7.65
N GLU A 41 0.03 -12.40 8.87
CA GLU A 41 -1.03 -13.19 9.49
C GLU A 41 -2.26 -12.30 9.76
N PRO A 42 -3.44 -12.60 9.19
CA PRO A 42 -4.63 -11.82 9.45
C PRO A 42 -5.01 -11.86 10.94
N ALA A 43 -5.03 -10.71 11.59
CA ALA A 43 -5.37 -10.59 13.00
C ALA A 43 -6.75 -9.96 13.22
N GLY A 44 -7.31 -10.20 14.40
CA GLY A 44 -8.60 -9.68 14.83
C GLY A 44 -8.69 -9.68 16.36
N ALA A 45 -9.82 -9.23 16.91
CA ALA A 45 -9.98 -9.25 18.36
C ALA A 45 -9.98 -10.70 18.90
N PRO A 46 -9.28 -10.96 20.02
CA PRO A 46 -9.33 -12.26 20.66
C PRO A 46 -10.73 -12.56 21.21
N PHE A 47 -11.06 -13.85 21.29
CA PHE A 47 -12.29 -14.32 21.92
C PHE A 47 -12.19 -14.26 23.45
N GLY A 48 -13.33 -14.06 24.12
CA GLY A 48 -13.41 -14.07 25.58
C GLY A 48 -13.61 -12.68 26.19
N THR A 49 -13.30 -12.59 27.50
CA THR A 49 -13.73 -11.51 28.41
C THR A 49 -12.86 -10.26 28.42
N GLU A 50 -11.75 -10.27 27.68
CA GLU A 50 -10.90 -9.08 27.55
C GLU A 50 -11.73 -7.91 26.98
N THR A 51 -11.58 -6.74 27.56
CA THR A 51 -12.38 -5.55 27.23
C THR A 51 -11.68 -4.61 26.27
N SER A 52 -10.36 -4.78 26.08
CA SER A 52 -9.56 -4.01 25.14
C SER A 52 -8.25 -4.72 24.79
N GLY A 53 -7.74 -4.49 23.59
CA GLY A 53 -6.43 -4.96 23.16
C GLY A 53 -5.32 -3.95 23.48
N PRO A 54 -4.04 -4.35 23.32
CA PRO A 54 -2.93 -3.41 23.41
C PRO A 54 -3.04 -2.34 22.32
N ALA A 55 -2.38 -1.20 22.54
CA ALA A 55 -2.17 -0.21 21.51
C ALA A 55 -1.06 -0.68 20.55
N VAL A 56 -1.13 -0.26 19.28
CA VAL A 56 -0.06 -0.53 18.31
C VAL A 56 1.21 0.21 18.72
N ASP A 57 2.33 -0.51 18.77
CA ASP A 57 3.65 0.10 18.96
C ASP A 57 4.11 0.78 17.68
N ARG A 58 3.80 2.08 17.57
CA ARG A 58 4.18 2.89 16.42
C ARG A 58 5.70 3.00 16.24
N SER A 59 6.48 2.92 17.32
CA SER A 59 7.95 3.06 17.25
C SER A 59 8.57 1.86 16.55
N ALA A 60 8.12 0.64 16.89
CA ALA A 60 8.58 -0.57 16.21
C ALA A 60 8.30 -0.55 14.69
N ILE A 61 7.15 -0.01 14.27
CA ILE A 61 6.81 0.13 12.84
C ILE A 61 7.72 1.14 12.15
N ILE A 62 8.03 2.25 12.82
CA ILE A 62 9.00 3.23 12.29
C ILE A 62 10.37 2.57 12.12
N ASP A 63 10.84 1.85 13.13
CA ASP A 63 12.17 1.22 13.09
C ASP A 63 12.25 0.20 11.95
N ALA A 64 11.21 -0.61 11.74
CA ALA A 64 11.13 -1.55 10.62
C ALA A 64 11.09 -0.86 9.26
N ALA A 65 10.31 0.22 9.12
CA ALA A 65 10.20 0.99 7.88
C ALA A 65 11.53 1.68 7.52
N VAL A 66 12.21 2.25 8.53
CA VAL A 66 13.52 2.87 8.37
C VAL A 66 14.56 1.83 7.98
N ALA A 67 14.57 0.66 8.64
CA ALA A 67 15.48 -0.43 8.29
C ALA A 67 15.33 -0.82 6.81
N GLN A 68 14.09 -1.06 6.34
CA GLN A 68 13.83 -1.35 4.92
C GLN A 68 14.27 -0.21 3.99
N ALA A 69 13.96 1.04 4.33
CA ALA A 69 14.28 2.20 3.49
C ALA A 69 15.79 2.45 3.33
N THR A 70 16.59 2.03 4.32
CA THR A 70 18.05 2.21 4.36
C THR A 70 18.85 0.94 4.10
N ALA A 71 18.19 -0.18 3.79
CA ALA A 71 18.87 -1.43 3.49
C ALA A 71 19.71 -1.31 2.20
N LEU A 72 20.86 -1.98 2.15
CA LEU A 72 21.78 -1.95 1.00
C LEU A 72 21.17 -2.61 -0.25
N ASP A 73 20.26 -3.54 -0.04
CA ASP A 73 19.44 -4.28 -1.00
C ASP A 73 18.02 -3.70 -1.12
N ALA A 74 17.78 -2.49 -0.61
CA ALA A 74 16.49 -1.84 -0.75
C ALA A 74 16.10 -1.80 -2.25
N PRO A 75 14.83 -2.07 -2.59
CA PRO A 75 14.30 -1.92 -3.94
C PRO A 75 14.79 -0.59 -4.54
N GLY A 76 15.29 -0.56 -5.77
CA GLY A 76 15.92 0.65 -6.34
C GLY A 76 17.44 0.76 -6.13
N ALA A 77 18.12 -0.31 -5.72
CA ALA A 77 19.54 -0.50 -6.00
C ALA A 77 19.76 -0.83 -7.50
N ASP A 78 20.92 -0.42 -8.03
CA ASP A 78 21.38 -0.42 -9.44
C ASP A 78 20.83 -1.56 -10.35
N PRO A 79 20.17 -1.24 -11.49
CA PRO A 79 19.64 -2.21 -12.43
C PRO A 79 20.72 -2.73 -13.40
N ALA A 80 21.50 -3.70 -12.97
CA ALA A 80 21.98 -4.75 -13.87
C ALA A 80 21.10 -5.99 -13.64
N LEU A 81 20.35 -6.41 -14.67
CA LEU A 81 19.71 -7.73 -14.92
C LEU A 81 18.19 -7.69 -15.28
N THR A 82 17.94 -7.73 -16.61
CA THR A 82 16.94 -8.53 -17.39
C THR A 82 15.39 -8.32 -17.35
N ASN A 83 14.89 -7.72 -18.45
CA ASN A 83 13.91 -8.15 -19.50
C ASN A 83 12.42 -8.58 -19.26
N ASN A 84 11.45 -7.67 -19.58
CA ASN A 84 10.29 -7.69 -20.55
C ASN A 84 9.18 -8.82 -20.58
N PRO A 85 7.94 -8.61 -21.17
CA PRO A 85 6.85 -7.63 -20.92
C PRO A 85 5.34 -8.13 -21.14
N ASP A 86 4.33 -7.35 -20.66
CA ASP A 86 2.97 -7.00 -21.23
C ASP A 86 1.73 -8.00 -21.26
N PRO A 87 0.46 -7.62 -21.62
CA PRO A 87 -0.70 -7.19 -20.75
C PRO A 87 -2.06 -7.92 -21.02
N THR A 88 -3.18 -7.79 -20.27
CA THR A 88 -4.30 -6.78 -20.43
C THR A 88 -5.59 -7.11 -19.61
N GLU A 89 -6.30 -6.04 -19.20
CA GLU A 89 -7.78 -5.79 -19.08
C GLU A 89 -8.73 -6.40 -17.98
N PRO A 90 -9.88 -5.71 -17.66
CA PRO A 90 -10.42 -5.58 -16.29
C PRO A 90 -11.84 -6.14 -16.06
N GLU A 91 -12.28 -6.22 -14.79
CA GLU A 91 -13.72 -6.35 -14.47
C GLU A 91 -14.18 -5.61 -13.19
N LYS A 92 -15.47 -5.24 -13.23
CA LYS A 92 -16.19 -4.17 -12.53
C LYS A 92 -16.55 -4.44 -11.07
N LEU A 93 -16.47 -3.38 -10.26
CA LEU A 93 -16.94 -3.29 -8.88
C LEU A 93 -18.47 -3.40 -8.80
N ARG A 94 -18.99 -4.48 -8.21
CA ARG A 94 -20.42 -4.63 -7.89
C ARG A 94 -20.77 -3.87 -6.60
N LYS A 95 -21.64 -2.87 -6.72
CA LYS A 95 -22.39 -2.29 -5.58
C LYS A 95 -23.45 -3.29 -5.10
N ARG A 96 -23.53 -3.52 -3.79
CA ARG A 96 -24.75 -4.04 -3.14
C ARG A 96 -25.04 -3.28 -1.85
N SER A 97 -26.34 -3.06 -1.65
CA SER A 97 -27.01 -2.16 -0.70
C SER A 97 -27.05 -2.70 0.74
N PRO A 98 -27.25 -1.82 1.73
CA PRO A 98 -27.19 -2.14 3.16
C PRO A 98 -28.51 -2.71 3.68
N SER A 99 -28.46 -3.50 4.77
CA SER A 99 -29.56 -3.55 5.74
C SER A 99 -29.12 -4.14 7.08
N SER A 100 -28.74 -3.25 7.98
CA SER A 100 -28.97 -3.40 9.42
C SER A 100 -29.54 -2.07 9.91
N ASP A 101 -30.50 -2.09 10.83
CA ASP A 101 -31.16 -0.88 11.37
C ASP A 101 -30.21 0.04 12.18
N ALA A 102 -28.95 -0.35 12.36
CA ALA A 102 -27.95 0.46 13.03
C ALA A 102 -27.58 1.70 12.20
N VAL A 103 -27.75 2.88 12.81
CA VAL A 103 -27.45 4.16 12.16
C VAL A 103 -25.95 4.26 11.88
N THR A 104 -25.60 4.55 10.63
CA THR A 104 -24.19 4.79 10.23
C THR A 104 -23.67 6.07 10.90
N PRO A 105 -22.53 6.04 11.60
CA PRO A 105 -21.98 7.23 12.26
C PRO A 105 -21.56 8.30 11.26
N SER A 106 -21.66 9.57 11.69
CA SER A 106 -21.15 10.69 10.89
C SER A 106 -19.65 10.53 10.57
N GLY A 107 -19.27 10.81 9.33
CA GLY A 107 -17.90 10.63 8.85
C GLY A 107 -17.55 9.20 8.41
N TYR A 108 -18.50 8.27 8.48
CA TYR A 108 -18.34 6.88 8.06
C TYR A 108 -19.39 6.47 7.02
N TYR A 109 -19.06 5.40 6.27
CA TYR A 109 -20.02 4.67 5.46
C TYR A 109 -20.02 3.18 5.81
N LEU A 110 -21.19 2.55 5.66
CA LEU A 110 -21.33 1.12 5.82
C LEU A 110 -20.69 0.38 4.63
N VAL A 111 -19.80 -0.56 4.93
CA VAL A 111 -19.11 -1.41 3.95
C VAL A 111 -19.84 -2.74 3.78
N PHE A 112 -20.21 -3.36 4.90
CA PHE A 112 -21.00 -4.59 4.95
C PHE A 112 -21.83 -4.62 6.21
N SER A 113 -22.90 -5.43 6.22
CA SER A 113 -23.78 -5.56 7.38
C SER A 113 -24.27 -6.99 7.56
N SER A 114 -24.61 -7.32 8.79
CA SER A 114 -25.36 -8.54 9.16
C SER A 114 -24.62 -9.84 8.79
N LEU A 115 -23.29 -9.85 8.85
CA LEU A 115 -22.49 -11.06 8.63
C LEU A 115 -22.36 -11.90 9.90
N ASN A 116 -22.04 -13.18 9.73
CA ASN A 116 -21.81 -14.16 10.80
C ASN A 116 -20.32 -14.42 11.07
N GLY A 117 -19.48 -13.43 10.78
CA GLY A 117 -18.06 -13.48 11.04
C GLY A 117 -17.49 -12.10 11.32
N ALA A 118 -16.49 -12.02 12.20
CA ALA A 118 -15.75 -10.80 12.48
C ALA A 118 -14.59 -10.65 11.48
N THR A 119 -14.19 -9.41 11.22
CA THR A 119 -13.05 -9.10 10.36
C THR A 119 -11.77 -9.75 10.92
N GLN A 120 -11.00 -10.41 10.05
CA GLN A 120 -9.58 -10.68 10.26
C GLN A 120 -8.81 -10.09 9.09
N ALA A 121 -7.86 -9.20 9.39
CA ALA A 121 -7.06 -8.53 8.38
C ALA A 121 -5.68 -8.18 8.93
N PRO A 122 -4.66 -8.13 8.07
CA PRO A 122 -3.29 -7.72 8.44
C PRO A 122 -3.20 -6.36 9.12
N SER A 123 -4.08 -5.43 8.73
CA SER A 123 -4.07 -4.04 9.19
C SER A 123 -4.69 -3.83 10.59
N TYR A 124 -4.89 -4.91 11.35
CA TYR A 124 -5.50 -4.87 12.68
C TYR A 124 -4.70 -4.01 13.65
N LEU A 125 -5.40 -3.10 14.34
CA LEU A 125 -4.80 -2.18 15.29
C LEU A 125 -5.05 -2.63 16.73
N THR A 126 -6.33 -2.82 17.08
CA THR A 126 -6.75 -3.14 18.44
C THR A 126 -8.25 -3.45 18.45
N PHE A 127 -8.81 -3.71 19.64
CA PHE A 127 -10.24 -3.88 19.84
C PHE A 127 -10.72 -3.23 21.15
N LYS A 128 -12.03 -3.08 21.27
CA LYS A 128 -12.71 -2.66 22.49
C LYS A 128 -14.09 -3.30 22.60
N SER A 129 -14.44 -3.78 23.78
CA SER A 129 -15.81 -4.18 24.11
C SER A 129 -16.64 -2.96 24.53
N ILE A 130 -17.89 -2.89 24.08
CA ILE A 130 -18.81 -1.77 24.34
C ILE A 130 -20.12 -2.27 24.98
N PRO A 131 -20.83 -1.42 25.75
CA PRO A 131 -21.99 -1.86 26.53
C PRO A 131 -23.26 -2.09 25.69
N THR A 132 -23.37 -1.44 24.53
CA THR A 132 -24.53 -1.48 23.65
C THR A 132 -24.10 -1.57 22.19
N TYR A 133 -24.95 -2.12 21.32
CA TYR A 133 -24.69 -2.18 19.88
C TYR A 133 -24.90 -0.79 19.27
N ASP A 134 -23.90 0.08 19.41
CA ASP A 134 -23.92 1.45 18.92
C ASP A 134 -22.67 1.73 18.06
N PRO A 135 -22.82 1.85 16.74
CA PRO A 135 -21.72 2.21 15.83
C PRO A 135 -20.99 3.51 16.22
N SER A 136 -21.67 4.46 16.86
CA SER A 136 -21.10 5.75 17.26
C SER A 136 -20.01 5.59 18.31
N LEU A 137 -20.13 4.60 19.21
CA LEU A 137 -19.11 4.30 20.22
C LEU A 137 -17.83 3.75 19.56
N CYS A 138 -17.97 2.87 18.57
CA CYS A 138 -16.83 2.38 17.79
C CYS A 138 -16.19 3.53 16.97
N ALA A 139 -17.01 4.37 16.32
CA ALA A 139 -16.53 5.51 15.54
C ALA A 139 -15.72 6.48 16.41
N ALA A 140 -16.21 6.84 17.59
CA ALA A 140 -15.50 7.69 18.53
C ALA A 140 -14.13 7.10 18.93
N LYS A 141 -14.08 5.79 19.20
CA LYS A 141 -12.82 5.12 19.52
C LYS A 141 -11.87 5.09 18.30
N CYS A 142 -12.37 4.77 17.11
CA CYS A 142 -11.57 4.80 15.88
C CYS A 142 -11.09 6.23 15.53
N ASN A 143 -11.80 7.28 15.92
CA ASN A 143 -11.32 8.65 15.77
C ASN A 143 -10.17 9.00 16.73
N SER A 144 -10.12 8.36 17.90
CA SER A 144 -9.02 8.54 18.87
C SER A 144 -7.78 7.68 18.58
N ILE A 145 -7.93 6.63 17.76
CA ILE A 145 -6.81 5.77 17.37
C ILE A 145 -6.16 6.40 16.14
N SER A 146 -4.88 6.74 16.26
CA SER A 146 -4.09 7.23 15.13
C SER A 146 -4.22 6.27 13.95
N ASN A 147 -4.54 6.81 12.77
CA ASN A 147 -4.65 6.07 11.52
C ASN A 147 -5.68 4.92 11.48
N CYS A 148 -6.64 4.86 12.40
CA CYS A 148 -7.77 3.94 12.22
C CYS A 148 -8.63 4.42 11.04
N ARG A 149 -8.87 3.52 10.07
CA ARG A 149 -9.61 3.78 8.83
C ARG A 149 -10.90 2.97 8.75
N PHE A 150 -10.96 1.86 9.46
CA PHE A 150 -12.09 0.95 9.45
C PHE A 150 -12.33 0.35 10.83
N PHE A 151 -13.59 0.10 11.16
CA PHE A 151 -13.95 -0.70 12.31
C PHE A 151 -15.02 -1.74 11.96
N ASN A 152 -14.95 -2.89 12.62
CA ASN A 152 -15.97 -3.92 12.57
C ASN A 152 -16.66 -4.01 13.94
N LEU A 153 -17.97 -3.80 13.95
CA LEU A 153 -18.84 -3.92 15.11
C LEU A 153 -19.63 -5.23 15.01
N TYR A 154 -19.53 -6.09 16.01
CA TYR A 154 -20.19 -7.40 16.02
C TYR A 154 -20.52 -7.85 17.43
N ILE A 155 -21.33 -8.91 17.52
CA ILE A 155 -21.68 -9.57 18.77
C ILE A 155 -20.99 -10.95 18.78
N GLU A 156 -20.26 -11.22 19.85
CA GLU A 156 -19.72 -12.53 20.18
C GLU A 156 -20.65 -13.19 21.20
N ILE A 157 -21.16 -14.38 20.89
CA ILE A 157 -21.94 -15.20 21.82
C ILE A 157 -21.01 -16.26 22.39
N ASN A 158 -20.84 -16.26 23.71
CA ASN A 158 -20.08 -17.28 24.42
C ASN A 158 -20.94 -17.90 25.54
N ALA A 159 -20.36 -18.83 26.30
CA ALA A 159 -21.05 -19.53 27.38
C ALA A 159 -21.58 -18.58 28.49
N ASN A 160 -21.00 -17.40 28.62
CA ASN A 160 -21.35 -16.41 29.65
C ASN A 160 -22.31 -15.33 29.12
N GLY A 161 -22.75 -15.42 27.85
CA GLY A 161 -23.67 -14.48 27.24
C GLY A 161 -23.10 -13.76 26.03
N GLN A 162 -23.61 -12.55 25.78
CA GLN A 162 -23.25 -11.73 24.62
C GLN A 162 -22.21 -10.68 25.00
N ILE A 163 -21.17 -10.55 24.16
CA ILE A 163 -20.16 -9.48 24.24
C ILE A 163 -20.19 -8.71 22.93
N ILE A 164 -20.34 -7.39 23.01
CA ILE A 164 -20.36 -6.52 21.83
C ILE A 164 -18.96 -5.94 21.65
N LYS A 165 -18.34 -6.18 20.49
CA LYS A 165 -16.96 -5.81 20.20
C LYS A 165 -16.86 -4.88 19.00
N CYS A 166 -15.97 -3.90 19.11
CA CYS A 166 -15.41 -3.16 17.99
C CYS A 166 -13.97 -3.63 17.76
N SER A 167 -13.64 -4.14 16.58
CA SER A 167 -12.24 -4.28 16.14
C SER A 167 -11.87 -3.14 15.18
N PHE A 168 -10.63 -2.66 15.23
CA PHE A 168 -10.17 -1.46 14.54
C PHE A 168 -9.00 -1.78 13.61
N TYR A 169 -8.97 -1.16 12.43
CA TYR A 169 -8.03 -1.47 11.36
C TYR A 169 -7.51 -0.19 10.69
N SER A 170 -6.26 -0.23 10.23
CA SER A 170 -5.63 0.89 9.52
C SER A 170 -5.84 0.88 8.01
N ILE A 171 -6.29 -0.23 7.42
CA ILE A 171 -6.74 -0.27 6.02
C ILE A 171 -8.24 -0.54 6.01
N ARG A 172 -8.95 -0.01 5.00
CA ARG A 172 -10.36 -0.35 4.81
C ARG A 172 -10.49 -1.82 4.40
N SER A 173 -11.16 -2.62 5.22
CA SER A 173 -11.50 -4.01 4.90
C SER A 173 -12.79 -4.13 4.11
N THR A 174 -13.07 -5.33 3.60
CA THR A 174 -14.29 -5.65 2.87
C THR A 174 -15.08 -6.79 3.53
N ALA A 175 -16.22 -7.16 2.96
CA ALA A 175 -17.02 -8.28 3.45
C ALA A 175 -16.26 -9.61 3.44
N SER A 176 -15.29 -9.80 2.55
CA SER A 176 -14.49 -11.05 2.50
C SER A 176 -13.57 -11.21 3.70
N SER A 177 -13.30 -10.14 4.45
CA SER A 177 -12.51 -10.19 5.69
C SER A 177 -13.26 -10.82 6.86
N ALA A 178 -14.59 -10.98 6.78
CA ALA A 178 -15.44 -11.46 7.86
C ALA A 178 -15.34 -12.99 8.05
N ILE A 179 -14.12 -13.50 8.23
CA ILE A 179 -13.79 -14.93 8.24
C ILE A 179 -13.66 -15.50 9.66
N ASN A 180 -13.58 -14.67 10.69
CA ASN A 180 -13.64 -15.15 12.06
C ASN A 180 -15.08 -15.50 12.43
N VAL A 181 -15.47 -16.75 12.19
CA VAL A 181 -16.84 -17.24 12.41
C VAL A 181 -17.07 -17.85 13.81
N GLY A 182 -16.09 -17.77 14.70
CA GLY A 182 -16.16 -18.43 16.01
C GLY A 182 -15.18 -19.59 16.18
N GLN A 183 -15.21 -20.19 17.36
CA GLN A 183 -14.44 -21.39 17.69
C GLN A 183 -15.00 -22.12 18.91
N TRP A 184 -14.67 -23.40 19.05
CA TRP A 184 -14.99 -24.17 20.26
C TRP A 184 -14.08 -23.79 21.42
N ARG A 185 -14.67 -23.50 22.58
CA ARG A 185 -13.96 -23.27 23.86
C ARG A 185 -14.72 -23.91 25.02
N ASN A 186 -14.04 -24.75 25.80
CA ASN A 186 -14.60 -25.37 27.00
C ASN A 186 -15.99 -26.01 26.79
N GLY A 187 -16.19 -26.70 25.66
CA GLY A 187 -17.46 -27.35 25.32
C GLY A 187 -18.57 -26.44 24.80
N PHE A 188 -18.32 -25.15 24.62
CA PHE A 188 -19.23 -24.19 24.00
C PHE A 188 -18.69 -23.70 22.65
N HIS A 189 -19.56 -23.63 21.64
CA HIS A 189 -19.19 -23.04 20.35
C HIS A 189 -19.42 -21.53 20.40
N VAL A 190 -18.33 -20.77 20.55
CA VAL A 190 -18.39 -19.31 20.48
C VAL A 190 -18.76 -18.93 19.05
N THR A 191 -19.80 -18.12 18.86
CA THR A 191 -20.25 -17.68 17.54
C THR A 191 -20.18 -16.17 17.40
N ILE A 192 -20.09 -15.71 16.15
CA ILE A 192 -20.13 -14.30 15.79
C ILE A 192 -21.41 -14.04 15.00
N ASN A 193 -22.11 -12.95 15.33
CA ASN A 193 -23.28 -12.50 14.60
C ASN A 193 -23.37 -10.98 14.56
N ASN A 194 -24.31 -10.50 13.74
CA ASN A 194 -24.62 -9.08 13.59
C ASN A 194 -23.36 -8.24 13.28
N SER A 195 -22.49 -8.77 12.41
CA SER A 195 -21.21 -8.15 12.09
C SER A 195 -21.37 -7.11 10.99
N ASN A 196 -21.05 -5.86 11.33
CA ASN A 196 -21.11 -4.70 10.46
C ASN A 196 -19.73 -4.05 10.32
N GLY A 197 -19.35 -3.68 9.11
CA GLY A 197 -18.10 -2.99 8.80
C GLY A 197 -18.34 -1.54 8.39
N TYR A 198 -17.56 -0.61 8.94
CA TYR A 198 -17.69 0.82 8.67
C TYR A 198 -16.32 1.42 8.35
N ALA A 199 -16.24 2.20 7.28
CA ALA A 199 -15.01 2.87 6.85
C ALA A 199 -15.14 4.40 6.91
N LYS A 200 -14.04 5.08 7.23
CA LYS A 200 -13.97 6.56 7.21
C LYS A 200 -14.07 7.11 5.80
N TYR A 201 -14.76 8.23 5.63
CA TYR A 201 -14.76 8.99 4.38
C TYR A 201 -13.47 9.79 4.17
N GLN A 202 -12.92 10.31 5.26
CA GLN A 202 -11.85 11.32 5.22
C GLN A 202 -10.63 10.79 4.46
N PRO A 203 -10.01 11.57 3.56
CA PRO A 203 -8.71 11.23 2.99
C PRO A 203 -7.61 11.33 4.05
N TYR A 204 -6.38 10.94 3.70
CA TYR A 204 -5.24 11.18 4.56
C TYR A 204 -4.86 12.67 4.58
N PRO A 205 -4.48 13.22 5.74
CA PRO A 205 -4.07 14.62 5.85
C PRO A 205 -2.67 14.84 5.28
N PRO A 206 -2.27 16.10 5.02
CA PRO A 206 -0.86 16.46 4.83
C PRO A 206 -0.01 15.98 6.00
N VAL A 207 1.27 15.76 5.73
CA VAL A 207 2.29 15.47 6.75
C VAL A 207 3.20 16.68 6.86
N ASP A 208 3.68 16.99 8.06
CA ASP A 208 4.59 18.13 8.29
C ASP A 208 5.76 18.11 7.30
N GLY A 209 5.97 19.23 6.60
CA GLY A 209 7.00 19.39 5.57
C GLY A 209 6.62 18.89 4.17
N PHE A 210 5.42 18.30 4.00
CA PHE A 210 4.95 17.73 2.74
C PHE A 210 3.53 18.21 2.39
N MET A 211 3.31 18.56 1.12
CA MET A 211 1.98 18.74 0.55
C MET A 211 1.46 17.40 0.04
N VAL A 212 0.15 17.17 0.11
CA VAL A 212 -0.49 15.92 -0.32
C VAL A 212 -1.41 16.15 -1.51
N GLU A 213 -1.43 15.20 -2.44
CA GLU A 213 -2.43 15.07 -3.49
C GLU A 213 -2.99 13.64 -3.54
N THR A 214 -4.24 13.50 -3.95
CA THR A 214 -4.85 12.18 -4.19
C THR A 214 -4.53 11.72 -5.61
N LEU A 215 -4.15 10.45 -5.76
CA LEU A 215 -3.75 9.84 -7.02
C LEU A 215 -4.68 8.69 -7.42
N GLY A 216 -4.86 8.47 -8.73
CA GLY A 216 -5.68 7.39 -9.28
C GLY A 216 -5.01 6.01 -9.29
N GLY A 217 -3.72 5.94 -8.99
CA GLY A 217 -2.87 4.76 -8.99
C GLY A 217 -1.55 5.06 -8.30
N ALA A 218 -0.66 4.08 -8.24
CA ALA A 218 0.71 4.33 -7.80
C ALA A 218 1.52 5.00 -8.91
N ILE A 219 2.51 5.79 -8.51
CA ILE A 219 3.40 6.50 -9.41
C ILE A 219 4.32 5.51 -10.12
N ASN A 220 4.30 5.57 -11.45
CA ASN A 220 5.24 4.91 -12.33
C ASN A 220 6.00 5.99 -13.14
N GLY A 221 6.76 6.79 -12.38
CA GLY A 221 7.42 8.00 -12.86
C GLY A 221 8.88 7.78 -13.23
N ARG A 222 9.28 8.30 -14.40
CA ARG A 222 10.68 8.40 -14.84
C ARG A 222 11.00 9.81 -15.32
N ARG A 223 12.28 10.18 -15.32
CA ARG A 223 12.74 11.39 -16.00
C ARG A 223 12.66 11.22 -17.52
N LEU A 224 12.37 12.32 -18.21
CA LEU A 224 12.12 12.32 -19.65
C LEU A 224 13.38 12.51 -20.48
N ALA A 225 14.39 13.21 -19.94
CA ALA A 225 15.64 13.47 -20.65
C ALA A 225 16.51 12.19 -20.71
N PRO A 226 17.03 11.81 -21.90
CA PRO A 226 17.96 10.69 -22.00
C PRO A 226 19.23 10.93 -21.16
N GLY A 227 19.64 9.94 -20.37
CA GLY A 227 20.83 10.00 -19.52
C GLY A 227 20.61 10.59 -18.12
N ASP A 228 19.42 11.11 -17.83
CA ASP A 228 19.07 11.54 -16.48
C ASP A 228 19.07 10.35 -15.50
N PRO A 229 19.52 10.54 -14.24
CA PRO A 229 19.52 9.47 -13.24
C PRO A 229 18.10 9.03 -12.88
N ASP A 230 17.89 7.73 -12.70
CA ASP A 230 16.58 7.21 -12.28
C ASP A 230 16.07 7.92 -11.01
N PRO A 231 14.90 8.59 -11.05
CA PRO A 231 14.36 9.29 -9.90
C PRO A 231 13.78 8.36 -8.83
N TYR A 232 13.59 7.06 -9.11
CA TYR A 232 13.09 6.12 -8.12
C TYR A 232 14.16 5.74 -7.10
N MET A 233 13.78 5.69 -5.83
CA MET A 233 14.67 5.40 -4.71
C MET A 233 14.30 4.11 -3.99
N GLY A 234 13.23 3.42 -4.41
CA GLY A 234 12.75 2.24 -3.73
C GLY A 234 11.45 2.40 -2.99
N TYR A 235 11.12 1.36 -2.23
CA TYR A 235 9.93 1.33 -1.39
C TYR A 235 10.21 0.76 -0.01
N THR A 236 9.32 1.06 0.93
CA THR A 236 9.13 0.27 2.15
C THR A 236 7.68 -0.17 2.22
N SER A 237 7.46 -1.36 2.78
CA SER A 237 6.13 -1.85 3.11
C SER A 237 5.90 -1.79 4.62
N ILE A 238 4.74 -1.25 5.01
CA ILE A 238 4.35 -1.07 6.40
C ILE A 238 2.98 -1.71 6.66
N GLU A 239 2.85 -2.36 7.80
CA GLU A 239 1.63 -3.05 8.24
C GLU A 239 0.60 -2.10 8.89
N ALA A 240 0.93 -0.81 8.98
CA ALA A 240 0.03 0.25 9.39
C ALA A 240 -0.06 1.34 8.31
N SER A 241 -1.20 2.00 8.21
CA SER A 241 -1.42 3.06 7.22
C SER A 241 -1.24 4.45 7.81
N ASP A 242 0.02 4.83 8.07
CA ASP A 242 0.40 6.15 8.57
C ASP A 242 1.36 6.85 7.59
N PRO A 243 0.93 7.88 6.84
CA PRO A 243 1.80 8.56 5.88
C PRO A 243 2.99 9.28 6.55
N SER A 244 2.91 9.59 7.85
CA SER A 244 4.05 10.17 8.58
C SER A 244 5.18 9.16 8.83
N ILE A 245 4.91 7.86 8.75
CA ILE A 245 5.97 6.84 8.76
C ILE A 245 6.76 6.90 7.44
N CYS A 246 6.08 7.12 6.31
CA CYS A 246 6.74 7.30 5.02
C CYS A 246 7.59 8.58 4.99
N SER A 247 7.13 9.69 5.57
CA SER A 247 7.94 10.91 5.62
C SER A 247 9.20 10.69 6.46
N ILE A 248 9.09 10.03 7.62
CA ILE A 248 10.24 9.65 8.45
C ILE A 248 11.21 8.77 7.65
N ALA A 249 10.72 7.75 6.96
CA ALA A 249 11.54 6.88 6.12
C ALA A 249 12.23 7.66 4.98
N CYS A 250 11.53 8.60 4.33
CA CYS A 250 12.06 9.51 3.30
C CYS A 250 13.21 10.38 3.86
N GLU A 251 13.06 10.96 5.06
CA GLU A 251 14.13 11.70 5.73
C GLU A 251 15.32 10.81 6.08
N LYS A 252 15.07 9.64 6.67
CA LYS A 252 16.14 8.72 7.09
C LYS A 252 16.92 8.17 5.90
N LYS A 253 16.26 7.93 4.77
CA LYS A 253 16.92 7.56 3.52
C LYS A 253 17.81 8.68 2.98
N THR A 254 17.34 9.92 3.02
CA THR A 254 18.15 11.09 2.65
C THR A 254 19.39 11.21 3.55
N ALA A 255 19.20 11.09 4.87
CA ALA A 255 20.29 11.15 5.83
C ALA A 255 21.27 9.98 5.72
N TYR A 256 20.79 8.80 5.30
CA TYR A 256 21.66 7.67 4.99
C TYR A 256 22.51 7.97 3.75
N ASN A 257 21.88 8.43 2.66
CA ASN A 257 22.57 8.75 1.42
C ASN A 257 23.63 9.86 1.61
N SER A 258 23.38 10.86 2.45
CA SER A 258 24.36 11.92 2.71
C SER A 258 25.64 11.42 3.40
N ARG A 259 25.57 10.29 4.12
CA ARG A 259 26.74 9.61 4.72
C ARG A 259 27.43 8.65 3.75
N HIS A 260 26.84 8.40 2.59
CA HIS A 260 27.33 7.50 1.55
C HIS A 260 27.30 8.19 0.18
N PRO A 261 28.01 9.32 0.00
CA PRO A 261 28.01 10.04 -1.27
C PRO A 261 28.65 9.21 -2.39
N SER A 262 28.31 9.54 -3.64
CA SER A 262 28.96 9.00 -4.83
C SER A 262 30.44 9.40 -4.87
N SER A 263 31.20 8.78 -5.78
CA SER A 263 32.59 9.16 -6.06
C SER A 263 32.76 10.61 -6.50
N GLU A 264 31.68 11.24 -6.98
CA GLU A 264 31.67 12.65 -7.40
C GLU A 264 31.32 13.61 -6.25
N GLY A 265 31.15 13.12 -5.02
CA GLY A 265 30.79 13.95 -3.87
C GLY A 265 29.35 14.45 -3.92
N THR A 266 28.42 13.61 -4.38
CA THR A 266 26.99 13.94 -4.41
C THR A 266 26.15 12.84 -3.76
N TYR A 267 24.96 13.17 -3.29
CA TYR A 267 24.01 12.20 -2.75
C TYR A 267 22.58 12.47 -3.20
N ARG A 268 21.75 11.41 -3.17
CA ARG A 268 20.33 11.47 -3.57
C ARG A 268 19.44 11.82 -2.38
N ALA A 269 18.62 12.86 -2.49
CA ALA A 269 17.64 13.25 -1.48
C ALA A 269 16.22 12.84 -1.87
N CYS A 270 15.43 12.41 -0.89
CA CYS A 270 14.03 12.08 -1.07
C CYS A 270 13.17 13.35 -0.95
N ASN A 271 12.55 13.73 -2.07
CA ASN A 271 11.70 14.92 -2.18
C ASN A 271 10.23 14.59 -2.44
N PHE A 272 9.92 13.33 -2.74
CA PHE A 272 8.57 12.88 -2.99
C PHE A 272 8.40 11.43 -2.50
N PHE A 273 7.23 11.14 -1.94
CA PHE A 273 6.82 9.76 -1.72
C PHE A 273 5.39 9.51 -2.15
N ASN A 274 5.16 8.36 -2.79
CA ASN A 274 3.84 7.86 -3.07
C ASN A 274 3.44 6.83 -2.01
N PHE A 275 2.38 7.15 -1.28
CA PHE A 275 1.77 6.31 -0.25
C PHE A 275 0.50 5.67 -0.81
N TYR A 276 0.40 4.34 -0.80
CA TYR A 276 -0.78 3.66 -1.31
C TYR A 276 -1.04 2.33 -0.60
N HIS A 277 -2.29 1.87 -0.65
CA HIS A 277 -2.68 0.56 -0.13
C HIS A 277 -2.67 -0.48 -1.25
N LEU A 278 -2.03 -1.62 -0.99
CA LEU A 278 -2.19 -2.84 -1.77
C LEU A 278 -3.34 -3.67 -1.21
N TYR A 279 -4.17 -4.16 -2.11
CA TYR A 279 -5.25 -5.11 -1.82
C TYR A 279 -4.93 -6.42 -2.50
N LYS A 280 -4.97 -7.53 -1.77
CA LYS A 280 -4.82 -8.91 -2.29
C LYS A 280 -6.20 -9.54 -2.35
N ASN A 281 -6.64 -9.95 -3.53
CA ASN A 281 -7.96 -10.55 -3.76
C ASN A 281 -9.13 -9.74 -3.20
N GLY A 282 -9.01 -8.40 -3.26
CA GLY A 282 -10.02 -7.47 -2.78
C GLY A 282 -9.98 -7.16 -1.29
N GLU A 283 -9.06 -7.74 -0.51
CA GLU A 283 -8.87 -7.43 0.90
C GLU A 283 -7.60 -6.61 1.15
N GLY A 284 -7.66 -5.67 2.10
CA GLY A 284 -6.54 -4.81 2.44
C GLY A 284 -5.34 -5.62 2.91
N TYR A 285 -4.24 -5.55 2.18
CA TYR A 285 -3.06 -6.39 2.37
C TYR A 285 -1.97 -5.66 3.14
N ARG A 286 -1.46 -4.56 2.59
CA ARG A 286 -0.41 -3.73 3.22
C ARG A 286 -0.37 -2.33 2.63
N THR A 287 0.38 -1.46 3.28
CA THR A 287 0.65 -0.11 2.78
C THR A 287 2.06 -0.03 2.23
N ILE A 288 2.24 0.66 1.10
CA ILE A 288 3.54 0.88 0.46
C ILE A 288 3.86 2.38 0.48
N CYS A 289 5.10 2.70 0.85
CA CYS A 289 5.71 4.01 0.66
C CYS A 289 6.78 3.89 -0.42
N SER A 290 6.60 4.53 -1.57
CA SER A 290 7.56 4.53 -2.68
C SER A 290 8.23 5.89 -2.76
N PHE A 291 9.57 5.94 -2.82
CA PHE A 291 10.35 7.16 -2.64
C PHE A 291 10.98 7.63 -3.95
N TYR A 292 11.04 8.95 -4.16
CA TYR A 292 11.57 9.54 -5.37
C TYR A 292 12.38 10.83 -5.12
N LEU A 293 13.32 11.09 -6.03
CA LEU A 293 14.18 12.29 -6.05
C LEU A 293 13.41 13.56 -6.43
N ILE A 294 12.35 13.41 -7.23
CA ILE A 294 11.53 14.49 -7.76
C ILE A 294 10.05 14.16 -7.59
N PRO A 295 9.18 15.18 -7.47
CA PRO A 295 7.75 14.96 -7.46
C PRO A 295 7.25 14.54 -8.84
N PHE A 296 6.17 13.74 -8.83
CA PHE A 296 5.42 13.36 -10.01
C PHE A 296 3.96 13.73 -9.82
N ASP A 297 3.36 14.31 -10.86
CA ASP A 297 1.94 14.59 -10.86
C ASP A 297 1.10 13.35 -11.21
N SER A 298 -0.23 13.50 -11.11
CA SER A 298 -1.20 12.45 -11.38
C SER A 298 -1.10 11.77 -12.76
N SER A 299 -0.49 12.39 -13.77
CA SER A 299 -0.31 11.76 -15.09
C SER A 299 0.64 10.57 -15.06
N TYR A 300 1.47 10.48 -14.03
CA TYR A 300 2.37 9.35 -13.77
C TYR A 300 1.75 8.29 -12.85
N ALA A 301 0.54 8.50 -12.33
CA ALA A 301 -0.17 7.56 -11.45
C ALA A 301 -0.83 6.41 -12.24
N THR A 302 -0.04 5.72 -13.08
CA THR A 302 -0.52 4.74 -14.06
C THR A 302 -0.40 3.30 -13.60
N ASN A 303 0.17 3.04 -12.41
CA ASN A 303 0.23 1.69 -11.87
C ASN A 303 -1.02 1.40 -11.03
N HIS A 304 -1.81 0.41 -11.43
CA HIS A 304 -3.08 0.07 -10.77
C HIS A 304 -3.04 -1.30 -10.07
N GLY A 305 -1.89 -1.96 -10.07
CA GLY A 305 -1.70 -3.28 -9.49
C GLY A 305 -1.24 -4.30 -10.52
N TYR A 306 -1.34 -5.57 -10.15
CA TYR A 306 -0.76 -6.69 -10.87
C TYR A 306 -1.52 -7.98 -10.56
N SER A 307 -1.56 -8.91 -11.51
CA SER A 307 -2.21 -10.21 -11.34
C SER A 307 -1.21 -11.31 -11.61
N SER A 308 -1.12 -12.27 -10.69
CA SER A 308 -0.17 -13.37 -10.80
C SER A 308 -0.59 -14.59 -10.00
N HIS A 309 -0.34 -15.79 -10.55
CA HIS A 309 -0.55 -17.09 -9.91
C HIS A 309 -1.93 -17.26 -9.21
N GLY A 310 -2.99 -16.67 -9.76
CA GLY A 310 -4.35 -16.74 -9.22
C GLY A 310 -4.69 -15.65 -8.19
N ASP A 311 -3.71 -14.89 -7.73
CA ASP A 311 -3.91 -13.72 -6.89
C ASP A 311 -4.04 -12.44 -7.74
N ARG A 312 -4.92 -11.54 -7.30
CA ARG A 312 -5.10 -10.21 -7.86
C ARG A 312 -4.68 -9.16 -6.85
N TYR A 313 -3.65 -8.41 -7.18
CA TYR A 313 -3.20 -7.25 -6.43
C TYR A 313 -3.74 -5.98 -7.07
N THR A 314 -4.43 -5.14 -6.31
CA THR A 314 -4.92 -3.84 -6.77
C THR A 314 -4.44 -2.73 -5.88
N ILE A 315 -4.20 -1.56 -6.46
CA ILE A 315 -3.85 -0.34 -5.73
C ILE A 315 -5.12 0.45 -5.42
N ALA A 316 -5.24 0.93 -4.18
CA ALA A 316 -6.28 1.84 -3.75
C ALA A 316 -5.73 2.88 -2.76
N GLU A 317 -6.50 3.95 -2.54
CA GLU A 317 -6.14 5.03 -1.61
C GLU A 317 -4.68 5.50 -1.81
N SER A 318 -4.33 5.84 -3.06
CA SER A 318 -3.00 6.33 -3.44
C SER A 318 -2.90 7.85 -3.27
N TYR A 319 -1.77 8.31 -2.72
CA TYR A 319 -1.49 9.71 -2.44
C TYR A 319 -0.05 10.04 -2.76
N GLY A 320 0.18 11.20 -3.36
CA GLY A 320 1.50 11.77 -3.58
C GLY A 320 1.81 12.78 -2.49
N TYR A 321 2.97 12.67 -1.86
CA TYR A 321 3.46 13.62 -0.86
C TYR A 321 4.72 14.31 -1.37
N THR A 322 4.60 15.58 -1.71
CA THR A 322 5.69 16.41 -2.22
C THR A 322 6.29 17.25 -1.11
N ARG A 323 7.61 17.15 -0.91
CA ARG A 323 8.35 17.98 0.04
C ARG A 323 8.19 19.46 -0.34
N ILE A 324 7.82 20.29 0.63
CA ILE A 324 7.59 21.74 0.41
C ILE A 324 8.88 22.43 -0.05
N VAL A 325 10.01 22.09 0.57
CA VAL A 325 11.34 22.62 0.21
C VAL A 325 12.18 21.47 -0.33
N GLN A 326 12.29 21.37 -1.66
CA GLN A 326 13.09 20.31 -2.28
C GLN A 326 14.58 20.49 -1.98
N GLN A 327 15.26 19.36 -1.77
CA GLN A 327 16.70 19.30 -1.53
C GLN A 327 17.43 18.98 -2.84
N GLY A 328 18.48 19.74 -3.13
CA GLY A 328 19.33 19.52 -4.30
C GLY A 328 18.71 19.94 -5.62
N ASP A 329 19.52 19.88 -6.68
CA ASP A 329 19.04 20.10 -8.04
C ASP A 329 18.49 18.78 -8.59
N GLY A 330 17.16 18.72 -8.75
CA GLY A 330 16.46 17.49 -9.11
C GLY A 330 16.67 16.34 -8.13
N GLY A 331 16.87 16.63 -6.85
CA GLY A 331 17.13 15.62 -5.82
C GLY A 331 18.59 15.16 -5.72
N ILE A 332 19.53 15.77 -6.45
CA ILE A 332 20.96 15.56 -6.30
C ILE A 332 21.57 16.69 -5.48
N VAL A 333 22.20 16.36 -4.36
CA VAL A 333 22.80 17.31 -3.42
C VAL A 333 24.31 17.14 -3.43
N ALA A 334 25.06 18.25 -3.46
CA ALA A 334 26.50 18.23 -3.27
C ALA A 334 26.84 17.99 -1.78
N SER A 335 27.76 17.08 -1.50
CA SER A 335 28.26 16.77 -0.16
C SER A 335 29.36 17.74 0.28
#